data_AF-A0A1N7CN07-F1
#
_entry.id   AF-A0A1N7CN07-F1
#
_cell.length_a   1.000
_cell.length_b   1.000
_cell.length_c   1.000
_cell.angle_alpha   90.00
_cell.angle_beta   90.00
_cell.angle_gamma   90.00
#
_symmetry.space_group_name_H-M   'P 1'
#
loop_
_entity.id
_entity.type
_entity.pdbx_description
1 polymer ?
#
loop_
_entity_poly.entity_id
_entity_poly.type
_entity_poly.pdbx_seq_one_letter_code
_entity_poly.pdbx_strand_id
1 'polypeptide(L)'
;MDTERTVEAIQHYVLSPGETVEKTWTTPNWVSLRTRHYGYRATPADWAVAGQDWVSDAVRVVASGQPVFVTHGLLFPVQGEPLHLNEPEVMAELGRRVGAGLSPLAYAELIGELYSTRRIDRPVVHPFAATEGTPAGWLVREADHFARVMVAPDAPAVAPPAFEQGIGGEWTLTFFSHNYYFVSEIVTAVDVYAWTVTGGPDRPAAWERKPLAERLPLPV
;
A
#
# COMPACT_ATOMS: atom_id res chain seq x y z
N MET A 1 11.00 -3.11 -14.77
CA MET A 1 11.37 -3.83 -13.54
C MET A 1 12.72 -4.48 -13.75
N ASP A 2 13.72 -3.94 -13.08
CA ASP A 2 15.02 -4.59 -12.89
C ASP A 2 14.90 -5.76 -11.90
N THR A 3 14.98 -7.00 -12.40
CA THR A 3 14.80 -8.21 -11.58
C THR A 3 15.94 -8.42 -10.59
N GLU A 4 17.18 -8.04 -10.94
CA GLU A 4 18.35 -8.23 -10.06
C GLU A 4 18.26 -7.27 -8.88
N ARG A 5 18.05 -5.98 -9.16
CA ARG A 5 17.86 -4.94 -8.14
C ARG A 5 16.63 -5.24 -7.26
N THR A 6 15.58 -5.82 -7.84
CA THR A 6 14.39 -6.26 -7.09
C THR A 6 14.71 -7.41 -6.12
N VAL A 7 15.46 -8.42 -6.57
CA VAL A 7 15.89 -9.55 -5.73
C VAL A 7 16.74 -9.05 -4.55
N GLU A 8 17.69 -8.15 -4.80
CA GLU A 8 18.54 -7.55 -3.77
C GLU A 8 17.73 -6.75 -2.75
N ALA A 9 16.80 -5.90 -3.22
CA ALA A 9 15.94 -5.12 -2.33
C ALA A 9 15.04 -6.01 -1.47
N ILE A 10 14.51 -7.12 -2.01
CA ILE A 10 13.72 -8.07 -1.21
C ILE A 10 14.58 -8.70 -0.12
N GLN A 11 15.80 -9.13 -0.45
CA GLN A 11 16.72 -9.74 0.51
C GLN A 11 17.10 -8.77 1.64
N HIS A 12 17.26 -7.50 1.32
CA HIS A 12 17.71 -6.50 2.28
C HIS A 12 16.57 -5.95 3.16
N TYR A 13 15.41 -5.63 2.56
CA TYR A 13 14.34 -4.89 3.24
C TYR A 13 13.11 -5.73 3.60
N VAL A 14 12.85 -6.83 2.89
CA VAL A 14 11.55 -7.52 2.95
C VAL A 14 11.62 -8.88 3.63
N LEU A 15 12.74 -9.60 3.51
CA LEU A 15 12.89 -10.90 4.16
C LEU A 15 12.72 -10.79 5.68
N SER A 16 12.02 -11.78 6.25
CA SER A 16 11.94 -11.86 7.70
C SER A 16 13.33 -12.09 8.31
N PRO A 17 13.64 -11.53 9.49
CA PRO A 17 14.94 -11.71 10.13
C PRO A 17 15.32 -13.19 10.27
N GLY A 18 16.54 -13.53 9.86
CA GLY A 18 17.07 -14.89 9.93
C GLY A 18 16.64 -15.82 8.81
N GLU A 19 15.87 -15.34 7.83
CA GLU A 19 15.59 -16.10 6.63
C GLU A 19 16.74 -16.08 5.62
N THR A 20 16.84 -17.15 4.84
CA THR A 20 17.78 -17.26 3.73
C THR A 20 17.02 -17.74 2.50
N VAL A 21 17.34 -17.18 1.35
CA VAL A 21 16.74 -17.57 0.07
C VAL A 21 17.25 -18.95 -0.31
N GLU A 22 16.33 -19.91 -0.45
CA GLU A 22 16.63 -21.27 -0.92
C GLU A 22 16.57 -21.36 -2.44
N LYS A 23 15.65 -20.60 -3.05
CA LYS A 23 15.44 -20.62 -4.50
C LYS A 23 14.88 -19.31 -5.01
N THR A 24 15.33 -18.91 -6.20
CA THR A 24 14.87 -17.72 -6.92
C THR A 24 14.39 -18.13 -8.31
N TRP A 25 13.27 -17.55 -8.73
CA TRP A 25 12.75 -17.63 -10.10
C TRP A 25 12.53 -16.22 -10.61
N THR A 26 12.94 -15.95 -11.84
CA THR A 26 12.84 -14.63 -12.45
C THR A 26 12.28 -14.74 -13.87
N THR A 27 11.38 -13.83 -14.20
CA THR A 27 10.98 -13.52 -15.57
C THR A 27 11.06 -12.00 -15.77
N PRO A 28 10.90 -11.48 -17.00
CA PRO A 28 10.90 -10.03 -17.22
C PRO A 28 9.81 -9.25 -16.45
N ASN A 29 8.77 -9.93 -15.96
CA ASN A 29 7.58 -9.32 -15.36
C ASN A 29 7.26 -9.79 -13.94
N TRP A 30 8.02 -10.74 -13.38
CA TRP A 30 7.89 -11.10 -11.97
C TRP A 30 9.17 -11.77 -11.44
N VAL A 31 9.36 -11.67 -10.13
CA VAL A 31 10.37 -12.38 -9.37
C VAL A 31 9.66 -13.20 -8.30
N SER A 32 10.07 -14.44 -8.05
CA SER A 32 9.71 -15.14 -6.83
C SER A 32 10.93 -15.66 -6.11
N LEU A 33 10.90 -15.55 -4.79
CA LEU A 33 11.89 -16.12 -3.89
C LEU A 33 11.18 -17.08 -2.95
N ARG A 34 11.82 -18.19 -2.64
CA ARG A 34 11.36 -19.12 -1.61
C ARG A 34 12.39 -19.19 -0.50
N THR A 35 11.92 -19.04 0.72
CA THR A 35 12.65 -19.36 1.94
C THR A 35 12.06 -20.63 2.54
N ARG A 36 12.59 -21.03 3.70
CA ARG A 36 12.07 -22.15 4.48
C ARG A 36 10.59 -21.95 4.88
N HIS A 37 10.15 -20.72 5.17
CA HIS A 37 8.84 -20.45 5.76
C HIS A 37 7.91 -19.67 4.84
N TYR A 38 8.44 -18.88 3.92
CA TYR A 38 7.65 -17.98 3.08
C TYR A 38 8.01 -18.10 1.60
N GLY A 39 6.99 -17.90 0.76
CA GLY A 39 7.16 -17.57 -0.65
C GLY A 39 6.96 -16.08 -0.86
N TYR A 40 7.89 -15.41 -1.51
CA TYR A 40 7.81 -14.01 -1.88
C TYR A 40 7.55 -13.92 -3.38
N ARG A 41 6.55 -13.15 -3.80
CA ARG A 41 6.32 -12.84 -5.22
C ARG A 41 6.31 -11.34 -5.41
N ALA A 42 7.18 -10.86 -6.29
CA ALA A 42 7.30 -9.47 -6.68
C ALA A 42 6.84 -9.27 -8.12
N THR A 43 6.01 -8.26 -8.33
CA THR A 43 5.50 -7.85 -9.64
C THR A 43 5.56 -6.33 -9.76
N PRO A 44 5.64 -5.77 -10.99
CA PRO A 44 5.43 -4.34 -11.19
C PRO A 44 4.12 -3.90 -10.52
N ALA A 45 4.19 -2.81 -9.76
CA ALA A 45 3.02 -2.16 -9.19
C ALA A 45 2.44 -1.19 -10.21
N ASP A 46 1.12 -1.13 -10.24
CA ASP A 46 0.30 -0.24 -11.08
C ASP A 46 0.02 1.11 -10.41
N TRP A 47 0.73 1.43 -9.32
CA TRP A 47 0.59 2.69 -8.62
C TRP A 47 0.89 3.89 -9.52
N ALA A 48 0.15 4.98 -9.34
CA ALA A 48 0.33 6.23 -10.07
C ALA A 48 1.73 6.84 -9.88
N VAL A 49 2.43 6.49 -8.79
CA VAL A 49 3.82 6.92 -8.54
C VAL A 49 4.81 6.30 -9.53
N ALA A 50 4.49 5.14 -10.14
CA ALA A 50 5.37 4.46 -11.10
C ALA A 50 5.61 5.26 -12.39
N GLY A 51 4.70 6.18 -12.73
CA GLY A 51 4.82 7.05 -13.89
C GLY A 51 5.51 8.39 -13.65
N GLN A 52 6.12 8.59 -12.46
CA GLN A 52 6.83 9.84 -12.14
C GLN A 52 8.28 9.79 -12.61
N ASP A 53 8.80 10.89 -13.14
CA ASP A 53 10.14 10.96 -13.75
C ASP A 53 11.30 10.59 -12.81
N TRP A 54 11.09 10.66 -11.49
CA TRP A 54 12.10 10.31 -10.48
C TRP A 54 12.06 8.83 -10.06
N VAL A 55 11.10 8.05 -10.55
CA VAL A 55 10.90 6.63 -10.24
C VAL A 55 11.24 5.81 -11.48
N SER A 56 12.19 4.87 -11.34
CA SER A 56 12.51 3.93 -12.42
C SER A 56 11.57 2.73 -12.42
N ASP A 57 11.19 2.25 -11.24
CA ASP A 57 10.31 1.11 -11.06
C ASP A 57 9.52 1.23 -9.75
N ALA A 58 8.29 0.71 -9.75
CA ALA A 58 7.51 0.47 -8.55
C ALA A 58 7.17 -1.03 -8.51
N VAL A 59 7.38 -1.66 -7.35
CA VAL A 59 7.23 -3.10 -7.19
C VAL A 59 6.39 -3.41 -5.97
N ARG A 60 5.40 -4.27 -6.18
CA ARG A 60 4.57 -4.87 -5.13
C ARG A 60 5.14 -6.25 -4.83
N VAL A 61 5.44 -6.51 -3.56
CA VAL A 61 5.94 -7.81 -3.09
C VAL A 61 4.92 -8.43 -2.16
N VAL A 62 4.41 -9.61 -2.49
CA VAL A 62 3.54 -10.40 -1.60
C VAL A 62 4.37 -11.50 -0.96
N ALA A 63 4.58 -11.41 0.36
CA ALA A 63 5.12 -12.49 1.17
C ALA A 63 3.97 -13.41 1.62
N SER A 64 4.08 -14.70 1.36
CA SER A 64 3.04 -15.70 1.57
C SER A 64 3.57 -16.80 2.49
N GLY A 65 2.90 -16.99 3.62
CA GLY A 65 3.15 -18.05 4.59
C GLY A 65 1.81 -18.51 5.12
N GLN A 66 1.14 -19.39 4.38
CA GLN A 66 -0.27 -19.72 4.59
C GLN A 66 -0.62 -19.95 6.07
N PRO A 67 -1.73 -19.37 6.56
CA PRO A 67 -2.77 -18.62 5.83
C PRO A 67 -2.47 -17.11 5.67
N VAL A 68 -1.25 -16.66 5.98
CA VAL A 68 -0.89 -15.25 6.05
C VAL A 68 -0.28 -14.75 4.74
N PHE A 69 -0.74 -13.60 4.28
CA PHE A 69 -0.14 -12.84 3.19
C PHE A 69 0.19 -11.43 3.66
N VAL A 70 1.36 -10.93 3.26
CA VAL A 70 1.83 -9.58 3.60
C VAL A 70 2.24 -8.88 2.31
N THR A 71 1.67 -7.70 2.06
CA THR A 71 2.04 -6.87 0.92
C THR A 71 3.07 -5.83 1.35
N HIS A 72 4.19 -5.80 0.64
CA HIS A 72 5.21 -4.78 0.75
C HIS A 72 5.30 -3.94 -0.53
N GLY A 73 5.66 -2.67 -0.37
CA GLY A 73 5.98 -1.79 -1.48
C GLY A 73 7.45 -1.42 -1.53
N LEU A 74 8.03 -1.53 -2.72
CA LEU A 74 9.36 -1.05 -3.04
C LEU A 74 9.22 0.00 -4.15
N LEU A 75 9.75 1.20 -3.92
CA LEU A 75 9.99 2.16 -5.00
C LEU A 75 11.47 2.19 -5.30
N PHE A 76 11.80 2.20 -6.58
CA PHE A 76 13.16 2.33 -7.06
C PHE A 76 13.29 3.72 -7.67
N PRO A 77 13.92 4.67 -6.98
CA PRO A 77 14.26 5.94 -7.59
C PRO A 77 15.23 5.74 -8.75
N VAL A 78 15.20 6.66 -9.71
CA VAL A 78 16.20 6.75 -10.79
C VAL A 78 17.61 6.94 -10.21
N GLN A 79 17.71 7.62 -9.07
CA GLN A 79 18.97 7.83 -8.34
C GLN A 79 18.79 7.54 -6.85
N GLY A 80 19.71 6.76 -6.27
CA GLY A 80 19.71 6.41 -4.85
C GLY A 80 19.20 4.99 -4.56
N GLU A 81 19.09 4.69 -3.27
CA GLU A 81 18.67 3.38 -2.78
C GLU A 81 17.16 3.12 -2.97
N PRO A 82 16.75 1.85 -3.09
CA PRO A 82 15.34 1.48 -3.04
C PRO A 82 14.67 1.98 -1.74
N LEU A 83 13.43 2.43 -1.86
CA LEU A 83 12.60 2.86 -0.74
C LEU A 83 11.65 1.74 -0.34
N HIS A 84 11.75 1.26 0.89
CA HIS A 84 10.80 0.31 1.46
C HIS A 84 9.62 1.05 2.09
N LEU A 85 8.48 1.05 1.40
CA LEU A 85 7.34 1.89 1.73
C LEU A 85 6.58 1.46 2.99
N ASN A 86 6.81 0.24 3.47
CA ASN A 86 6.19 -0.26 4.70
C ASN A 86 6.91 0.21 5.96
N GLU A 87 8.09 0.85 5.84
CA GLU A 87 8.72 1.57 6.93
C GLU A 87 8.04 2.94 7.08
N PRO A 88 7.39 3.24 8.23
CA PRO A 88 6.66 4.48 8.42
C PRO A 88 7.52 5.73 8.21
N GLU A 89 8.78 5.69 8.61
CA GLU A 89 9.72 6.80 8.44
C GLU A 89 10.02 7.07 6.97
N VAL A 90 10.17 6.02 6.16
CA VAL A 90 10.38 6.14 4.70
C VAL A 90 9.13 6.70 4.04
N MET A 91 7.95 6.20 4.42
CA MET A 91 6.67 6.70 3.91
C MET A 91 6.42 8.16 4.30
N ALA A 92 6.74 8.54 5.54
CA ALA A 92 6.66 9.91 6.03
C ALA A 92 7.60 10.84 5.26
N GLU A 93 8.85 10.43 5.06
CA GLU A 93 9.84 11.23 4.31
C GLU A 93 9.45 11.40 2.84
N LEU A 94 8.89 10.36 2.21
CA LEU A 94 8.33 10.43 0.86
C LEU A 94 7.27 11.55 0.73
N GLY A 95 6.53 11.83 1.81
CA GLY A 95 5.54 12.89 1.88
C GLY A 95 6.07 14.30 1.58
N ARG A 96 7.37 14.56 1.76
CA ARG A 96 7.98 15.86 1.38
C ARG A 96 7.91 16.15 -0.12
N ARG A 97 7.80 15.10 -0.94
CA ARG A 97 7.67 15.23 -2.40
C ARG A 97 6.25 15.57 -2.84
N VAL A 98 5.25 15.52 -1.95
CA VAL A 98 3.86 15.82 -2.30
C VAL A 98 3.75 17.28 -2.74
N GLY A 99 3.27 17.49 -3.97
CA GLY A 99 3.26 18.80 -4.62
C GLY A 99 4.60 19.23 -5.24
N ALA A 100 5.65 18.43 -5.07
CA ALA A 100 6.99 18.61 -5.61
C ALA A 100 7.46 17.35 -6.39
N GLY A 101 6.66 16.94 -7.37
CA GLY A 101 6.94 15.76 -8.21
C GLY A 101 6.31 14.45 -7.71
N LEU A 102 5.57 14.48 -6.60
CA LEU A 102 4.64 13.42 -6.22
C LEU A 102 3.22 14.00 -6.15
N SER A 103 2.30 13.40 -6.92
CA SER A 103 0.89 13.76 -6.86
C SER A 103 0.30 13.39 -5.48
N PRO A 104 -0.50 14.28 -4.84
CA PRO A 104 -1.20 13.95 -3.60
C PRO A 104 -2.04 12.67 -3.71
N LEU A 105 -2.64 12.44 -4.88
CA LEU A 105 -3.47 11.27 -5.14
C LEU A 105 -2.63 9.98 -5.23
N ALA A 106 -1.43 10.06 -5.82
CA ALA A 106 -0.50 8.94 -5.85
C ALA A 106 -0.01 8.60 -4.43
N TYR A 107 0.25 9.61 -3.60
CA TYR A 107 0.61 9.39 -2.20
C TYR A 107 -0.54 8.79 -1.38
N ALA A 108 -1.78 9.27 -1.60
CA ALA A 108 -2.99 8.68 -1.00
C ALA A 108 -3.17 7.20 -1.38
N GLU A 109 -2.87 6.84 -2.62
CA GLU A 109 -2.94 5.45 -3.10
C GLU A 109 -1.93 4.55 -2.38
N LEU A 110 -0.69 5.01 -2.21
CA LEU A 110 0.32 4.25 -1.47
C LEU A 110 -0.07 4.04 0.00
N ILE A 111 -0.56 5.08 0.68
CA ILE A 111 -1.04 4.95 2.07
C ILE A 111 -2.26 4.03 2.12
N GLY A 112 -3.21 4.25 1.21
CA GLY A 112 -4.43 3.48 1.10
C GLY A 112 -4.19 1.99 0.87
N GLU A 113 -3.17 1.61 0.11
CA GLU A 113 -2.87 0.20 -0.09
C GLU A 113 -2.05 -0.41 1.05
N LEU A 114 -0.98 0.26 1.48
CA LEU A 114 0.02 -0.34 2.37
C LEU A 114 -0.33 -0.19 3.87
N TYR A 115 -1.15 0.79 4.24
CA TYR A 115 -1.44 1.12 5.64
C TYR A 115 -2.92 0.98 6.02
N SER A 116 -3.81 0.53 5.12
CA SER A 116 -5.23 0.27 5.43
C SER A 116 -5.47 -1.05 6.15
N THR A 117 -4.85 -1.21 7.32
CA THR A 117 -4.89 -2.43 8.13
C THR A 117 -5.23 -2.08 9.58
N ARG A 118 -5.74 -3.02 10.37
CA ARG A 118 -6.12 -2.71 11.77
C ARG A 118 -5.01 -2.09 12.63
N ARG A 119 -3.72 -2.32 12.34
CA ARG A 119 -2.58 -1.75 13.08
C ARG A 119 -1.65 -0.98 12.14
N ILE A 120 -1.43 0.30 12.43
CA ILE A 120 -0.62 1.23 11.61
C ILE A 120 0.88 1.08 11.91
N ASP A 121 1.23 0.71 13.14
CA ASP A 121 2.62 0.71 13.64
C ASP A 121 3.37 -0.60 13.34
N ARG A 122 2.77 -1.49 12.54
CA ARG A 122 3.40 -2.72 12.10
C ARG A 122 3.22 -2.88 10.60
N PRO A 123 4.23 -3.38 9.88
CA PRO A 123 4.28 -3.32 8.42
C PRO A 123 3.25 -4.22 7.70
N VAL A 124 2.26 -4.78 8.41
CA VAL A 124 1.64 -6.04 8.01
C VAL A 124 0.12 -5.99 7.97
N VAL A 125 -0.38 -6.08 6.75
CA VAL A 125 -1.72 -6.53 6.38
C VAL A 125 -1.88 -7.98 6.86
N HIS A 126 -2.88 -8.23 7.69
CA HIS A 126 -3.39 -9.58 7.96
C HIS A 126 -4.88 -9.58 7.73
N PRO A 127 -5.28 -9.78 6.46
CA PRO A 127 -6.31 -10.78 6.26
C PRO A 127 -6.17 -11.51 4.91
N PHE A 128 -6.98 -12.56 4.70
CA PHE A 128 -7.05 -13.41 3.49
C PHE A 128 -7.24 -12.66 2.15
N ALA A 129 -7.28 -11.33 2.12
CA ALA A 129 -7.47 -10.51 0.93
C ALA A 129 -6.20 -10.04 0.22
N ALA A 130 -5.03 -10.03 0.86
CA ALA A 130 -3.79 -9.85 0.11
C ALA A 130 -3.43 -11.16 -0.62
N THR A 131 -4.38 -11.69 -1.40
CA THR A 131 -4.05 -12.76 -2.32
C THR A 131 -3.10 -12.21 -3.37
N GLU A 132 -2.32 -13.09 -3.97
CA GLU A 132 -1.34 -12.77 -5.00
C GLU A 132 -1.87 -11.88 -6.16
N GLY A 133 -3.19 -11.87 -6.39
CA GLY A 133 -3.84 -11.11 -7.46
C GLY A 133 -4.66 -9.90 -7.00
N THR A 134 -4.60 -9.50 -5.73
CA THR A 134 -5.47 -8.46 -5.15
C THR A 134 -4.67 -7.44 -4.32
N PRO A 135 -4.87 -6.12 -4.52
CA PRO A 135 -4.30 -5.09 -3.64
C PRO A 135 -4.66 -5.28 -2.16
N ALA A 136 -3.75 -4.90 -1.25
CA ALA A 136 -4.01 -5.01 0.19
C ALA A 136 -5.04 -4.00 0.73
N GLY A 137 -5.23 -2.90 0.01
CA GLY A 137 -6.20 -1.86 0.29
C GLY A 137 -6.39 -0.98 -0.94
N TRP A 138 -7.47 -0.21 -0.95
CA TRP A 138 -7.85 0.66 -2.06
C TRP A 138 -8.14 2.06 -1.57
N LEU A 139 -7.64 3.03 -2.31
CA LEU A 139 -8.10 4.41 -2.24
C LEU A 139 -9.52 4.50 -2.80
N VAL A 140 -10.43 5.10 -2.03
CA VAL A 140 -11.73 5.53 -2.55
C VAL A 140 -11.50 6.79 -3.39
N ARG A 141 -11.41 6.62 -4.70
CA ARG A 141 -11.23 7.72 -5.66
C ARG A 141 -12.54 8.46 -5.93
N GLU A 142 -13.62 7.72 -6.06
CA GLU A 142 -14.95 8.23 -6.43
C GLU A 142 -16.00 7.68 -5.47
N ALA A 143 -16.72 8.58 -4.78
CA ALA A 143 -17.74 8.20 -3.81
C ALA A 143 -18.87 7.38 -4.45
N ASP A 144 -19.31 7.77 -5.65
CA ASP A 144 -20.39 7.06 -6.36
C ASP A 144 -19.97 5.66 -6.80
N HIS A 145 -18.70 5.48 -7.21
CA HIS A 145 -18.18 4.16 -7.55
C HIS A 145 -18.14 3.27 -6.30
N PHE A 146 -17.62 3.81 -5.20
CA PHE A 146 -17.59 3.08 -3.94
C PHE A 146 -19.00 2.68 -3.48
N ALA A 147 -19.98 3.59 -3.50
CA ALA A 147 -21.36 3.28 -3.14
C ALA A 147 -22.01 2.21 -4.02
N ARG A 148 -21.63 2.13 -5.31
CA ARG A 148 -22.11 1.06 -6.22
C ARG A 148 -21.47 -0.30 -5.93
N VAL A 149 -20.20 -0.33 -5.54
CA VAL A 149 -19.46 -1.57 -5.27
C VAL A 149 -19.75 -2.08 -3.86
N MET A 150 -19.88 -1.16 -2.90
CA MET A 150 -20.27 -1.45 -1.52
C MET A 150 -21.78 -1.52 -1.42
N VAL A 151 -22.36 -2.63 -1.86
CA VAL A 151 -23.81 -2.93 -1.75
C VAL A 151 -24.17 -3.32 -0.30
N ALA A 152 -23.71 -2.55 0.67
CA ALA A 152 -24.00 -2.77 2.09
C ALA A 152 -24.92 -1.63 2.59
N PRO A 153 -26.08 -1.94 3.22
CA PRO A 153 -27.01 -0.92 3.72
C PRO A 153 -26.36 0.07 4.71
N ASP A 154 -25.35 -0.40 5.46
CA ASP A 154 -24.64 0.36 6.48
C ASP A 154 -23.27 0.88 6.00
N ALA A 155 -23.07 0.98 4.67
CA ALA A 155 -21.83 1.54 4.13
C ALA A 155 -21.68 3.01 4.57
N PRO A 156 -20.50 3.40 5.13
CA PRO A 156 -20.30 4.77 5.58
C PRO A 156 -20.28 5.74 4.39
N ALA A 157 -20.75 6.96 4.62
CA ALA A 157 -20.58 8.04 3.66
C ALA A 157 -19.09 8.35 3.48
N VAL A 158 -18.67 8.44 2.22
CA VAL A 158 -17.30 8.75 1.81
C VAL A 158 -17.31 9.94 0.85
N ALA A 159 -16.16 10.58 0.69
CA ALA A 159 -15.96 11.64 -0.28
C ALA A 159 -14.70 11.37 -1.12
N PRO A 160 -14.59 11.98 -2.32
CA PRO A 160 -13.33 11.95 -3.07
C PRO A 160 -12.16 12.54 -2.26
N PRO A 161 -10.90 12.18 -2.58
CA PRO A 161 -9.73 12.75 -1.93
C PRO A 161 -9.69 14.28 -2.10
N ALA A 162 -9.44 14.99 -1.01
CA ALA A 162 -9.28 16.45 -1.00
C ALA A 162 -7.87 16.82 -0.56
N PHE A 163 -7.28 17.80 -1.24
CA PHE A 163 -5.94 18.30 -0.98
C PHE A 163 -5.97 19.81 -0.82
N GLU A 164 -5.46 20.28 0.30
CA GLU A 164 -5.34 21.69 0.63
C GLU A 164 -3.87 22.03 0.86
N GLN A 165 -3.38 23.07 0.17
CA GLN A 165 -2.02 23.56 0.32
C GLN A 165 -2.04 24.98 0.90
N GLY A 166 -1.29 25.16 1.99
CA GLY A 166 -1.05 26.43 2.63
C GLY A 166 0.02 27.26 1.91
N ILE A 167 0.15 28.53 2.31
CA ILE A 167 1.04 29.50 1.67
C ILE A 167 2.52 29.11 1.82
N GLY A 168 2.90 28.44 2.91
CA GLY A 168 4.26 27.94 3.15
C GLY A 168 4.55 26.59 2.51
N GLY A 169 3.64 26.06 1.69
CA GLY A 169 3.76 24.74 1.07
C GLY A 169 3.39 23.58 2.00
N GLU A 170 3.04 23.86 3.27
CA GLU A 170 2.38 22.88 4.12
C GLU A 170 1.10 22.40 3.46
N TRP A 171 0.77 21.12 3.63
CA TRP A 171 -0.42 20.56 3.02
C TRP A 171 -1.17 19.64 3.97
N THR A 172 -2.46 19.49 3.68
CA THR A 172 -3.36 18.51 4.28
C THR A 172 -4.05 17.73 3.16
N LEU A 173 -4.03 16.41 3.27
CA LEU A 173 -4.66 15.47 2.37
C LEU A 173 -5.66 14.63 3.17
N THR A 174 -6.93 14.73 2.82
CA THR A 174 -7.99 13.91 3.42
C THR A 174 -8.56 12.96 2.39
N PHE A 175 -8.70 11.69 2.74
CA PHE A 175 -9.25 10.68 1.84
C PHE A 175 -9.82 9.50 2.61
N PHE A 176 -10.45 8.59 1.87
CA PHE A 176 -10.98 7.34 2.42
C PHE A 176 -10.29 6.17 1.74
N SER A 177 -10.10 5.10 2.49
CA SER A 177 -9.65 3.82 1.94
C SER A 177 -10.49 2.68 2.47
N HIS A 178 -10.42 1.54 1.80
CA HIS A 178 -11.03 0.32 2.28
C HIS A 178 -10.11 -0.88 2.03
N ASN A 179 -10.33 -1.95 2.77
CA ASN A 179 -9.76 -3.26 2.51
C ASN A 179 -10.88 -4.30 2.63
N TYR A 180 -11.01 -5.21 1.65
CA TYR A 180 -11.88 -6.38 1.83
C TYR A 180 -11.09 -7.53 2.45
N TYR A 181 -11.79 -8.57 2.93
CA TYR A 181 -11.21 -9.84 3.32
C TYR A 181 -12.22 -10.94 3.53
N PHE A 182 -11.77 -12.17 3.29
CA PHE A 182 -12.55 -13.36 3.63
C PHE A 182 -12.55 -13.58 5.14
N VAL A 183 -13.74 -13.57 5.72
CA VAL A 183 -14.03 -14.01 7.10
C VAL A 183 -14.25 -15.52 7.12
N SER A 184 -14.81 -16.07 6.04
CA SER A 184 -14.94 -17.50 5.77
C SER A 184 -14.96 -17.72 4.25
N GLU A 185 -15.05 -18.98 3.81
CA GLU A 185 -15.12 -19.33 2.38
C GLU A 185 -16.26 -18.63 1.61
N ILE A 186 -17.30 -18.18 2.33
CA ILE A 186 -18.51 -17.59 1.76
C ILE A 186 -18.80 -16.18 2.29
N VAL A 187 -17.99 -15.63 3.20
CA VAL A 187 -18.22 -14.31 3.77
C VAL A 187 -17.03 -13.42 3.50
N THR A 188 -17.29 -12.31 2.80
CA THR A 188 -16.34 -11.21 2.66
C THR A 188 -16.76 -10.09 3.60
N ALA A 189 -15.81 -9.48 4.28
CA ALA A 189 -16.01 -8.27 5.06
C ALA A 189 -15.11 -7.15 4.56
N VAL A 190 -15.49 -5.92 4.87
CA VAL A 190 -14.73 -4.72 4.52
C VAL A 190 -14.50 -3.87 5.77
N ASP A 191 -13.30 -3.32 5.92
CA ASP A 191 -13.10 -2.16 6.78
C ASP A 191 -12.96 -0.91 5.92
N VAL A 192 -13.45 0.21 6.43
CA VAL A 192 -13.38 1.52 5.78
C VAL A 192 -12.73 2.50 6.74
N TYR A 193 -11.76 3.26 6.23
CA TYR A 193 -10.95 4.17 7.01
C TYR A 193 -11.05 5.59 6.43
N ALA A 194 -11.21 6.57 7.30
CA ALA A 194 -10.95 7.98 6.98
C ALA A 194 -9.51 8.33 7.37
N TRP A 195 -8.84 9.06 6.49
CA TRP A 195 -7.45 9.49 6.67
C TRP A 195 -7.37 11.01 6.67
N THR A 196 -6.50 11.52 7.52
CA THR A 196 -5.99 12.89 7.44
C THR A 196 -4.48 12.81 7.48
N VAL A 197 -3.84 13.26 6.41
CA VAL A 197 -2.39 13.25 6.26
C VAL A 197 -1.94 14.68 6.12
N THR A 198 -0.92 15.06 6.88
CA THR A 198 -0.35 16.40 6.85
C THR A 198 1.12 16.30 6.54
N GLY A 199 1.67 17.26 5.82
CA GLY A 199 3.09 17.29 5.49
C GLY A 199 3.51 18.64 4.94
N GLY A 200 4.73 18.73 4.43
CA GLY A 200 5.25 19.92 3.77
C GLY A 200 6.71 19.71 3.34
N PRO A 201 7.32 20.67 2.64
CA PRO A 201 8.72 20.58 2.22
C PRO A 201 9.67 20.36 3.41
N ASP A 202 9.44 21.08 4.50
CA ASP A 202 10.33 21.09 5.67
C ASP A 202 9.90 20.13 6.80
N ARG A 203 8.79 19.41 6.64
CA ARG A 203 8.33 18.40 7.61
C ARG A 203 7.95 17.07 6.93
N PRO A 204 8.37 15.91 7.47
CA PRO A 204 7.86 14.62 6.99
C PRO A 204 6.34 14.58 7.14
N ALA A 205 5.70 13.75 6.34
CA ALA A 205 4.28 13.53 6.50
C ALA A 205 3.96 12.81 7.82
N ALA A 206 2.85 13.20 8.42
CA ALA A 206 2.22 12.52 9.54
C ALA A 206 0.77 12.23 9.18
N TRP A 207 0.24 11.11 9.66
CA TRP A 207 -1.13 10.72 9.36
C TRP A 207 -1.90 10.29 10.60
N GLU A 208 -3.17 10.61 10.58
CA GLU A 208 -4.18 10.09 11.48
C GLU A 208 -5.20 9.28 10.68
N ARG A 209 -5.68 8.21 11.29
CA ARG A 209 -6.68 7.34 10.68
C ARG A 209 -7.78 7.01 11.65
N LYS A 210 -9.02 7.15 11.19
CA LYS A 210 -10.22 6.77 11.93
C LYS A 210 -10.95 5.62 11.22
N PRO A 211 -11.20 4.48 11.88
CA PRO A 211 -12.09 3.47 11.35
C PRO A 211 -13.52 4.02 11.32
N LEU A 212 -14.20 3.89 10.18
CA LEU A 212 -15.60 4.28 10.00
C LEU A 212 -16.53 3.06 10.00
N ALA A 213 -16.04 1.97 9.45
CA ALA A 213 -16.66 0.66 9.51
C ALA A 213 -15.56 -0.38 9.70
N GLU A 214 -15.83 -1.37 10.54
CA GLU A 214 -14.97 -2.54 10.74
C GLU A 214 -15.81 -3.79 10.54
N ARG A 215 -15.30 -4.76 9.78
CA ARG A 215 -15.94 -6.06 9.52
C ARG A 215 -17.34 -5.94 8.93
N LEU A 216 -17.59 -4.95 8.07
CA LEU A 216 -18.87 -4.80 7.40
C LEU A 216 -19.04 -5.95 6.39
N PRO A 217 -20.01 -6.86 6.57
CA PRO A 217 -20.19 -7.97 5.64
C PRO A 217 -20.68 -7.45 4.29
N LEU A 218 -20.10 -7.97 3.21
CA LEU A 218 -20.62 -7.77 1.87
C LEU A 218 -21.64 -8.87 1.56
N PRO A 219 -22.77 -8.55 0.88
CA PRO A 219 -23.64 -9.58 0.34
C PRO A 219 -22.88 -10.43 -0.69
N VAL A 220 -23.14 -11.74 -0.69
CA VAL A 220 -22.64 -12.70 -1.69
C VAL A 220 -23.48 -12.61 -2.96
#